data_AF-A0A353NHJ9-F1
#
_entry.id   AF-A0A353NHJ9-F1
#
_cell.length_a   1.000
_cell.length_b   1.000
_cell.length_c   1.000
_cell.angle_alpha   90.00
_cell.angle_beta   90.00
_cell.angle_gamma   90.00
#
_symmetry.space_group_name_H-M   'P 1'
#
loop_
_entity.id
_entity.type
_entity.pdbx_description
1 polymer ?
#
loop_
_entity_poly.entity_id
_entity_poly.type
_entity_poly.pdbx_seq_one_letter_code
_entity_poly.pdbx_strand_id
1 'polypeptide(L)'
;LMDIQMPAMDGYTAARLIRENGKTTLPIVAMTANAMAGDREKSLAAGMNDHLTKPIDPEELYGMLAAWILPAVRPIPDQPVAGNGNGKKDRPATGIVPAIAGIDTHIGLTRLNNNSDLYVQILKKLVEDHRVDADRIRAAVDTGDHAQALRLAHTMKGIAGSIGAHSLQHRSTLLEQALHQEQHDRLDQLLVDFAEQLTAVCISIQGAFPLTAETAADSELPTGDENELLALLRELTPCIQKRKPKPAAEIMTGIKQYYWPSHDQRLTELDRAVKKYQFKEAGAILLSLLQVLDEQGEQK
;
A
#
# COMPACT_ATOMS: atom_id res chain seq x y z
N LEU A 1 -20.82 -3.86 4.99
CA LEU A 1 -19.78 -4.82 5.43
C LEU A 1 -19.31 -4.40 6.80
N MET A 2 -19.05 -5.33 7.72
CA MET A 2 -18.61 -5.04 9.09
C MET A 2 -17.54 -6.03 9.53
N ASP A 3 -16.39 -5.52 9.98
CA ASP A 3 -15.34 -6.35 10.56
C ASP A 3 -15.77 -6.89 11.94
N ILE A 4 -15.54 -8.18 12.18
CA ILE A 4 -15.84 -8.79 13.47
C ILE A 4 -14.81 -8.33 14.51
N GLN A 5 -13.53 -8.23 14.12
CA GLN A 5 -12.45 -7.85 15.02
C GLN A 5 -12.15 -6.36 14.86
N MET A 6 -12.79 -5.54 15.69
CA MET A 6 -12.57 -4.10 15.76
C MET A 6 -12.11 -3.71 17.18
N PRO A 7 -11.23 -2.70 17.31
CA PRO A 7 -10.81 -2.19 18.61
C PRO A 7 -11.97 -1.49 19.35
N ALA A 8 -11.94 -1.53 20.68
CA ALA A 8 -12.94 -0.99 21.62
C ALA A 8 -14.32 -1.68 21.62
N MET A 9 -14.92 -1.95 20.46
CA MET A 9 -16.21 -2.66 20.34
C MET A 9 -16.16 -3.63 19.16
N ASP A 10 -16.44 -4.91 19.42
CA ASP A 10 -16.46 -5.94 18.39
C ASP A 10 -17.68 -5.81 17.45
N GLY A 11 -17.56 -6.41 16.26
CA GLY A 11 -18.60 -6.37 15.25
C GLY A 11 -19.91 -7.04 15.66
N TYR A 12 -19.89 -8.06 16.53
CA TYR A 12 -21.13 -8.69 17.01
C TYR A 12 -21.91 -7.75 17.91
N THR A 13 -21.24 -7.08 18.83
CA THR A 13 -21.83 -6.07 19.70
C THR A 13 -22.39 -4.91 18.87
N ALA A 14 -21.63 -4.43 17.88
CA ALA A 14 -22.08 -3.39 16.96
C ALA A 14 -23.33 -3.81 16.17
N ALA A 15 -23.40 -5.05 15.67
CA ALA A 15 -24.56 -5.57 14.95
C ALA A 15 -25.81 -5.56 15.82
N ARG A 16 -25.71 -6.05 17.06
CA ARG A 16 -26.84 -6.07 18.01
C ARG A 16 -27.36 -4.65 18.27
N LEU A 17 -26.47 -3.70 18.54
CA LEU A 17 -26.84 -2.30 18.75
C LEU A 17 -27.52 -1.69 17.51
N ILE A 18 -27.07 -2.03 16.30
CA ILE A 18 -27.71 -1.56 15.06
C ILE A 18 -29.14 -2.11 14.96
N ARG A 19 -29.36 -3.38 15.33
CA ARG A 19 -30.69 -4.01 15.35
C ARG A 19 -31.60 -3.40 16.42
N GLU A 20 -31.07 -3.18 17.62
CA GLU A 20 -31.78 -2.54 18.73
C GLU A 20 -32.20 -1.09 18.39
N ASN A 21 -31.39 -0.39 17.60
CA ASN A 21 -31.71 0.94 17.06
C ASN A 21 -32.73 0.93 15.89
N GLY A 22 -33.46 -0.17 15.70
CA GLY A 22 -34.55 -0.28 14.74
C GLY A 22 -34.14 -0.50 13.28
N LYS A 23 -32.84 -0.64 12.98
CA LYS A 23 -32.33 -0.92 11.61
C LYS A 23 -32.33 -2.42 11.32
N THR A 24 -33.48 -3.07 11.46
CA THR A 24 -33.62 -4.53 11.31
C THR A 24 -33.42 -5.02 9.87
N THR A 25 -33.74 -4.20 8.88
CA THR A 25 -33.64 -4.53 7.45
C THR A 25 -32.33 -4.15 6.80
N LEU A 26 -31.45 -3.41 7.48
CA LEU A 26 -30.15 -3.00 6.94
C LEU A 26 -29.26 -4.23 6.76
N PRO A 27 -28.81 -4.57 5.54
CA PRO A 27 -27.92 -5.70 5.34
C PRO A 27 -26.57 -5.48 6.03
N ILE A 28 -26.22 -6.39 6.93
CA ILE A 28 -24.92 -6.41 7.61
C ILE A 28 -24.23 -7.72 7.22
N VAL A 29 -23.21 -7.64 6.38
CA VAL A 29 -22.35 -8.78 6.05
C VAL A 29 -21.09 -8.70 6.90
N ALA A 30 -20.84 -9.74 7.69
CA ALA A 30 -19.69 -9.89 8.57
C ALA A 30 -18.41 -10.10 7.74
N MET A 31 -17.28 -9.59 8.21
CA MET A 31 -15.96 -9.88 7.66
C MET A 31 -15.13 -10.56 8.75
N THR A 32 -14.72 -11.81 8.51
CA THR A 32 -14.03 -12.66 9.49
C THR A 32 -12.67 -13.10 9.00
N ALA A 33 -11.69 -13.28 9.89
CA ALA A 33 -10.41 -13.88 9.56
C ALA A 33 -10.46 -15.42 9.45
N ASN A 34 -11.59 -16.05 9.78
CA ASN A 34 -11.72 -17.50 9.89
C ASN A 34 -13.03 -18.00 9.27
N ALA A 35 -12.99 -19.13 8.55
CA ALA A 35 -14.13 -19.70 7.83
C ALA A 35 -14.88 -20.80 8.62
N MET A 36 -14.63 -20.92 9.93
CA MET A 36 -15.20 -22.01 10.72
C MET A 36 -16.72 -21.86 10.87
N ALA A 37 -17.45 -22.98 10.78
CA ALA A 37 -18.92 -23.00 10.83
C ALA A 37 -19.52 -22.27 12.04
N GLY A 38 -18.82 -22.29 13.20
CA GLY A 38 -19.25 -21.60 14.41
C GLY A 38 -19.22 -20.07 14.32
N ASP A 39 -18.39 -19.47 13.46
CA ASP A 39 -18.32 -18.01 13.31
C ASP A 39 -19.48 -17.47 12.47
N ARG A 40 -19.96 -18.28 11.52
CA ARG A 40 -21.19 -17.98 10.78
C ARG A 40 -22.41 -17.98 11.70
N GLU A 41 -22.56 -19.01 12.54
CA GLU A 41 -23.66 -19.10 13.51
C GLU A 41 -23.66 -17.93 14.48
N LYS A 42 -22.49 -17.55 15.02
CA LYS A 42 -22.35 -16.37 15.88
C LYS A 42 -22.73 -15.07 15.17
N SER A 43 -22.34 -14.92 13.90
CA SER A 43 -22.68 -13.73 13.10
C SER A 43 -24.19 -13.63 12.89
N LEU A 44 -24.84 -14.73 12.52
CA LEU A 44 -26.30 -14.80 12.39
C LEU A 44 -27.00 -14.53 13.72
N ALA A 45 -26.52 -15.09 14.83
CA ALA A 45 -27.06 -14.87 16.16
C ALA A 45 -26.91 -13.42 16.65
N ALA A 46 -25.90 -12.68 16.15
CA ALA A 46 -25.75 -11.25 16.38
C ALA A 46 -26.66 -10.38 15.49
N GLY A 47 -27.47 -11.00 14.63
CA GLY A 47 -28.39 -10.33 13.72
C GLY A 47 -27.76 -9.92 12.39
N MET A 48 -26.58 -10.44 12.04
CA MET A 48 -25.97 -10.22 10.72
C MET A 48 -26.63 -11.12 9.65
N ASN A 49 -26.46 -10.75 8.40
CA ASN A 49 -27.11 -11.37 7.25
C ASN A 49 -26.26 -12.44 6.57
N ASP A 50 -24.96 -12.19 6.49
CA ASP A 50 -24.01 -13.14 5.91
C ASP A 50 -22.59 -12.90 6.46
N HIS A 51 -21.63 -13.67 5.96
CA HIS A 51 -20.23 -13.60 6.35
C HIS A 51 -19.33 -13.73 5.14
N LEU A 52 -18.24 -12.97 5.13
CA LEU A 52 -17.20 -12.97 4.12
C LEU A 52 -15.87 -13.24 4.80
N THR A 53 -15.11 -14.20 4.30
CA THR A 53 -13.82 -14.56 4.89
C THR A 53 -12.70 -13.65 4.38
N LYS A 54 -11.69 -13.42 5.23
CA LYS A 54 -10.46 -12.71 4.88
C LYS A 54 -9.37 -13.75 4.57
N PRO A 55 -8.53 -13.54 3.55
CA PRO A 55 -8.57 -12.43 2.60
C PRO A 55 -9.80 -12.50 1.68
N ILE A 56 -10.40 -11.34 1.39
CA ILE A 56 -11.64 -11.24 0.62
C ILE A 56 -11.42 -11.76 -0.79
N ASP A 57 -12.25 -12.70 -1.23
CA ASP A 57 -12.40 -13.06 -2.63
C ASP A 57 -13.31 -12.03 -3.32
N PRO A 58 -12.85 -11.30 -4.36
CA PRO A 58 -13.68 -10.37 -5.11
C PRO A 58 -14.95 -10.99 -5.70
N GLU A 59 -14.91 -12.23 -6.19
CA GLU A 59 -16.09 -12.89 -6.76
C GLU A 59 -17.15 -13.17 -5.70
N GLU A 60 -16.72 -13.69 -4.54
CA GLU A 60 -17.58 -13.93 -3.39
C GLU A 60 -18.20 -12.60 -2.89
N LEU A 61 -17.39 -11.54 -2.82
CA LEU A 61 -17.87 -10.20 -2.46
C LEU A 61 -18.91 -9.70 -3.46
N TYR A 62 -18.66 -9.78 -4.77
CA TYR A 62 -19.61 -9.32 -5.78
C TYR A 62 -20.91 -10.12 -5.74
N GLY A 63 -20.83 -11.43 -5.55
CA GLY A 63 -22.00 -12.29 -5.37
C GLY A 63 -22.84 -11.86 -4.15
N MET A 64 -22.18 -11.60 -3.02
CA MET A 64 -22.87 -11.12 -1.82
C MET A 64 -23.47 -9.72 -2.00
N LEU A 65 -22.74 -8.80 -2.64
CA LEU A 65 -23.24 -7.46 -2.91
C LEU A 65 -24.46 -7.51 -3.83
N ALA A 66 -24.45 -8.33 -4.88
CA ALA A 66 -25.58 -8.53 -5.76
C ALA A 66 -26.80 -9.14 -5.04
N ALA A 67 -26.57 -10.03 -4.07
CA ALA A 67 -27.63 -10.64 -3.28
C ALA A 67 -28.28 -9.68 -2.28
N TRP A 68 -27.49 -8.78 -1.67
CA TRP A 68 -27.94 -7.94 -0.56
C TRP A 68 -28.24 -6.48 -0.94
N ILE A 69 -27.72 -5.99 -2.07
CA ILE A 69 -28.04 -4.66 -2.59
C ILE A 69 -29.21 -4.78 -3.56
N LEU A 70 -30.40 -4.40 -3.11
CA LEU A 70 -31.55 -4.24 -3.99
C LEU A 70 -31.22 -3.22 -5.09
N PRO A 71 -31.57 -3.48 -6.37
CA PRO A 71 -31.48 -2.48 -7.42
C PRO A 71 -32.35 -1.30 -7.01
N ALA A 72 -31.72 -0.20 -6.59
CA ALA A 72 -32.45 1.04 -6.48
C ALA A 72 -32.87 1.41 -7.91
N VAL A 73 -34.17 1.40 -8.20
CA VAL A 73 -34.73 2.11 -9.35
C VAL A 73 -34.50 3.59 -9.07
N ARG A 74 -33.26 4.04 -9.25
CA ARG A 74 -32.96 5.44 -9.44
C ARG A 74 -33.29 5.73 -10.90
N PRO A 75 -34.10 6.77 -11.20
CA PRO A 75 -34.17 7.30 -12.54
C PRO A 75 -32.73 7.57 -12.97
N ILE A 76 -32.27 6.85 -13.98
CA ILE A 76 -31.03 7.20 -14.67
C ILE A 76 -31.34 8.57 -15.28
N PRO A 77 -30.62 9.65 -14.94
CA PRO A 77 -30.79 10.91 -15.63
C PRO A 77 -30.57 10.65 -17.12
N ASP A 78 -31.48 11.10 -17.98
CA ASP A 78 -31.40 10.98 -19.47
C ASP A 78 -30.20 11.71 -20.09
N GLN A 79 -29.33 12.27 -19.26
CA GLN A 79 -28.05 12.80 -19.68
C GLN A 79 -26.96 11.89 -19.15
N PRO A 80 -26.06 11.38 -20.00
CA PRO A 80 -24.82 10.81 -19.52
C PRO A 80 -24.09 11.93 -18.79
N VAL A 81 -24.20 11.94 -17.47
CA VAL A 81 -23.19 12.56 -16.63
C VAL A 81 -21.89 11.93 -17.09
N ALA A 82 -21.08 12.73 -17.77
CA ALA A 82 -19.67 12.46 -17.99
C ALA A 82 -19.03 12.33 -16.59
N GLY A 83 -19.26 11.19 -15.95
CA GLY A 83 -18.42 10.73 -14.89
C GLY A 83 -17.04 10.65 -15.50
N ASN A 84 -16.08 11.27 -14.81
CA ASN A 84 -14.67 10.95 -14.95
C ASN A 84 -14.43 9.48 -14.55
N GLY A 85 -15.11 8.55 -15.21
CA GLY A 85 -14.58 7.25 -15.49
C GLY A 85 -13.34 7.54 -16.31
N ASN A 86 -12.19 7.55 -15.63
CA ASN A 86 -10.92 7.32 -16.27
C ASN A 86 -11.17 6.17 -17.23
N GLY A 87 -11.23 6.54 -18.51
CA GLY A 87 -11.60 5.62 -19.55
C GLY A 87 -10.76 4.37 -19.37
N LYS A 88 -11.41 3.24 -19.63
CA LYS A 88 -10.82 2.23 -20.49
C LYS A 88 -10.18 2.94 -21.69
N LYS A 89 -9.00 3.54 -21.49
CA LYS A 89 -7.98 3.49 -22.50
C LYS A 89 -7.72 2.02 -22.61
N ASP A 90 -7.81 1.51 -23.82
CA ASP A 90 -7.07 0.34 -24.25
C ASP A 90 -5.62 0.55 -23.79
N ARG A 91 -5.34 0.19 -22.54
CA ARG A 91 -4.01 -0.17 -22.14
C ARG A 91 -3.77 -1.43 -22.95
N PRO A 92 -2.70 -1.51 -23.75
CA PRO A 92 -2.28 -2.80 -24.23
C PRO A 92 -2.23 -3.73 -23.02
N ALA A 93 -2.57 -5.01 -23.20
CA ALA A 93 -2.35 -6.02 -22.17
C ALA A 93 -0.84 -6.07 -21.90
N THR A 94 -0.33 -5.16 -21.08
CA THR A 94 1.09 -4.99 -20.81
C THR A 94 1.41 -5.54 -19.44
N GLY A 95 2.30 -6.52 -19.46
CA GLY A 95 2.96 -7.06 -18.28
C GLY A 95 2.48 -8.45 -17.94
N ILE A 96 2.99 -9.46 -18.64
CA ILE A 96 3.12 -10.79 -18.02
C ILE A 96 3.96 -10.56 -16.76
N VAL A 97 3.33 -10.70 -15.60
CA VAL A 97 4.06 -10.67 -14.33
C VAL A 97 4.93 -11.92 -14.29
N PRO A 98 6.27 -11.79 -14.19
CA PRO A 98 7.14 -12.96 -14.16
C PRO A 98 6.80 -13.86 -12.96
N ALA A 99 7.11 -15.15 -13.07
CA ALA A 99 7.04 -16.04 -11.92
C ALA A 99 8.06 -15.58 -10.87
N ILE A 100 7.62 -15.41 -9.62
CA ILE A 100 8.45 -14.95 -8.51
C ILE A 100 8.50 -16.08 -7.48
N ALA A 101 9.71 -16.53 -7.15
CA ALA A 101 9.87 -17.59 -6.15
C ALA A 101 9.22 -17.19 -4.81
N GLY A 102 8.43 -18.10 -4.23
CA GLY A 102 7.72 -17.86 -2.97
C GLY A 102 6.46 -16.99 -3.07
N ILE A 103 6.05 -16.57 -4.28
CA ILE A 103 4.84 -15.78 -4.51
C ILE A 103 3.98 -16.45 -5.58
N ASP A 104 2.73 -16.76 -5.24
CA ASP A 104 1.72 -17.13 -6.23
C ASP A 104 1.17 -15.87 -6.90
N THR A 105 1.78 -15.51 -8.03
CA THR A 105 1.41 -14.29 -8.78
C THR A 105 0.02 -14.38 -9.39
N HIS A 106 -0.50 -15.58 -9.63
CA HIS A 106 -1.85 -15.76 -10.13
C HIS A 106 -2.87 -15.39 -9.05
N ILE A 107 -2.72 -15.95 -7.85
CA ILE A 107 -3.59 -15.62 -6.69
C ILE A 107 -3.49 -14.13 -6.35
N GLY A 108 -2.27 -13.58 -6.34
CA GLY A 108 -2.05 -12.17 -6.06
C GLY A 108 -2.75 -11.24 -7.07
N LEU A 109 -2.68 -11.57 -8.36
CA LEU A 109 -3.37 -10.82 -9.42
C LEU A 109 -4.89 -10.92 -9.31
N THR A 110 -5.43 -12.12 -9.06
CA THR A 110 -6.87 -12.33 -8.89
C THR A 110 -7.42 -11.49 -7.74
N ARG A 111 -6.71 -11.42 -6.61
CA ARG A 111 -7.06 -10.56 -5.46
C ARG A 111 -7.09 -9.07 -5.78
N LEU A 112 -6.34 -8.64 -6.79
CA LEU A 112 -6.32 -7.26 -7.28
C LEU A 112 -7.13 -7.08 -8.57
N ASN A 113 -8.11 -7.94 -8.83
CA ASN A 113 -8.99 -7.88 -10.00
C ASN A 113 -8.19 -7.85 -11.32
N ASN A 114 -7.12 -8.65 -11.39
CA ASN A 114 -6.19 -8.76 -12.51
C ASN A 114 -5.48 -7.45 -12.90
N ASN A 115 -5.34 -6.50 -11.97
CA ASN A 115 -4.63 -5.25 -12.20
C ASN A 115 -3.11 -5.45 -12.04
N SER A 116 -2.43 -5.81 -13.13
CA SER A 116 -0.98 -6.04 -13.17
C SER A 116 -0.15 -4.83 -12.73
N ASP A 117 -0.53 -3.62 -13.15
CA ASP A 117 0.18 -2.39 -12.78
C ASP A 117 0.14 -2.15 -11.27
N LEU A 118 -1.05 -2.29 -10.66
CA LEU A 118 -1.21 -2.16 -9.21
C LEU A 118 -0.46 -3.27 -8.47
N TYR A 119 -0.49 -4.49 -9.00
CA TYR A 119 0.21 -5.63 -8.42
C TYR A 119 1.73 -5.38 -8.34
N VAL A 120 2.33 -4.94 -9.45
CA VAL A 120 3.77 -4.60 -9.50
C VAL A 120 4.09 -3.45 -8.55
N GLN A 121 3.23 -2.44 -8.44
CA GLN A 121 3.42 -1.32 -7.49
C GLN A 121 3.43 -1.81 -6.04
N ILE A 122 2.52 -2.71 -5.67
CA ILE A 122 2.46 -3.28 -4.32
C ILE A 122 3.71 -4.11 -4.01
N LEU A 123 4.18 -4.93 -4.97
CA LEU A 123 5.41 -5.70 -4.82
C LEU A 123 6.64 -4.80 -4.61
N LYS A 124 6.79 -3.75 -5.41
CA LYS A 124 7.89 -2.77 -5.24
C LYS A 124 7.81 -2.06 -3.90
N LYS A 125 6.61 -1.63 -3.49
CA LYS A 125 6.38 -0.95 -2.22
C LYS A 125 6.71 -1.83 -1.01
N LEU A 126 6.43 -3.14 -1.08
CA LEU A 126 6.85 -4.09 -0.05
C LEU A 126 8.35 -4.03 0.21
N VAL A 127 9.15 -4.07 -0.86
CA VAL A 127 10.62 -4.02 -0.77
C VAL A 127 11.11 -2.65 -0.24
N GLU A 128 10.49 -1.56 -0.71
CA GLU A 128 10.88 -0.20 -0.33
C GLU A 128 10.58 0.13 1.14
N ASP A 129 9.38 -0.21 1.62
CA ASP A 129 8.88 0.26 2.92
C ASP A 129 9.06 -0.78 4.03
N HIS A 130 9.05 -2.08 3.69
CA HIS A 130 8.89 -3.16 4.66
C HIS A 130 10.07 -4.13 4.78
N ARG A 131 11.13 -4.01 3.96
CA ARG A 131 12.30 -4.91 4.05
C ARG A 131 12.99 -4.95 5.43
N VAL A 132 12.86 -3.87 6.20
CA VAL A 132 13.44 -3.72 7.55
C VAL A 132 12.43 -4.00 8.68
N ASP A 133 11.22 -4.46 8.35
CA ASP A 133 10.18 -4.64 9.36
C ASP A 133 10.50 -5.73 10.36
N ALA A 134 11.30 -6.75 9.99
CA ALA A 134 11.79 -7.74 10.94
C ALA A 134 12.62 -7.09 12.07
N ASP A 135 13.53 -6.17 11.73
CA ASP A 135 14.34 -5.45 12.70
C ASP A 135 13.49 -4.51 13.55
N ARG A 136 12.49 -3.85 12.93
CA ARG A 136 11.55 -2.98 13.65
C ARG A 136 10.70 -3.76 14.65
N ILE A 137 10.22 -4.96 14.29
CA ILE A 137 9.45 -5.81 15.21
C ILE A 137 10.36 -6.25 16.36
N ARG A 138 11.60 -6.68 16.09
CA ARG A 138 12.55 -7.06 17.14
C ARG A 138 12.83 -5.90 18.10
N ALA A 139 13.14 -4.71 17.57
CA ALA A 139 13.34 -3.52 18.39
C ALA A 139 12.11 -3.15 19.24
N ALA A 140 10.91 -3.29 18.68
CA ALA A 140 9.66 -3.06 19.42
C ALA A 140 9.47 -4.08 20.55
N VAL A 141 9.81 -5.35 20.33
CA VAL A 141 9.79 -6.39 21.37
C VAL A 141 10.81 -6.08 22.47
N ASP A 142 12.05 -5.75 22.11
CA ASP A 142 13.14 -5.47 23.04
C ASP A 142 12.87 -4.24 23.92
N THR A 143 12.15 -3.25 23.38
CA THR A 143 11.77 -2.03 24.09
C THR A 143 10.42 -2.15 24.82
N GLY A 144 9.73 -3.28 24.71
CA GLY A 144 8.42 -3.53 25.32
C GLY A 144 7.23 -2.84 24.63
N ASP A 145 7.40 -2.27 23.42
CA ASP A 145 6.31 -1.73 22.60
C ASP A 145 5.57 -2.86 21.85
N HIS A 146 4.87 -3.69 22.62
CA HIS A 146 4.06 -4.80 22.10
C HIS A 146 3.02 -4.34 21.07
N ALA A 147 2.47 -3.14 21.23
CA ALA A 147 1.46 -2.60 20.33
C ALA A 147 2.05 -2.31 18.95
N GLN A 148 3.27 -1.78 18.86
CA GLN A 148 3.96 -1.58 17.59
C GLN A 148 4.34 -2.92 16.93
N ALA A 149 4.89 -3.86 17.71
CA ALA A 149 5.24 -5.19 17.20
C ALA A 149 4.03 -5.90 16.57
N LEU A 150 2.88 -5.89 17.26
CA LEU A 150 1.64 -6.51 16.77
C LEU A 150 1.13 -5.84 15.50
N ARG A 151 1.15 -4.50 15.42
CA ARG A 151 0.72 -3.76 14.22
C ARG A 151 1.58 -4.09 13.01
N LEU A 152 2.90 -4.19 13.17
CA LEU A 152 3.82 -4.52 12.07
C LEU A 152 3.60 -5.96 11.58
N ALA A 153 3.49 -6.92 12.49
CA ALA A 153 3.19 -8.32 12.15
C ALA A 153 1.83 -8.46 11.42
N HIS A 154 0.79 -7.78 11.93
CA HIS A 154 -0.55 -7.75 11.31
C HIS A 154 -0.50 -7.15 9.90
N THR A 155 0.21 -6.03 9.74
CA THR A 155 0.36 -5.36 8.44
C THR A 155 1.05 -6.28 7.44
N MET A 156 2.14 -6.94 7.84
CA MET A 156 2.86 -7.86 6.96
C MET A 156 2.01 -9.06 6.57
N LYS A 157 1.23 -9.64 7.50
CA LYS A 157 0.27 -10.71 7.19
C LYS A 157 -0.73 -10.29 6.10
N GLY A 158 -1.26 -9.07 6.20
CA GLY A 158 -2.17 -8.51 5.21
C GLY A 158 -1.53 -8.35 3.83
N ILE A 159 -0.34 -7.75 3.79
CA ILE A 159 0.42 -7.54 2.55
C ILE A 159 0.78 -8.89 1.92
N ALA A 160 1.39 -9.81 2.67
CA ALA A 160 1.76 -11.14 2.20
C ALA A 160 0.55 -11.91 1.66
N GLY A 161 -0.61 -11.78 2.31
CA GLY A 161 -1.88 -12.27 1.80
C GLY A 161 -2.24 -11.64 0.45
N SER A 162 -2.29 -10.31 0.35
CA SER A 162 -2.68 -9.64 -0.91
C SER A 162 -1.82 -10.03 -2.11
N ILE A 163 -0.53 -10.35 -1.89
CA ILE A 163 0.40 -10.71 -2.97
C ILE A 163 0.50 -12.22 -3.22
N GLY A 164 -0.14 -13.07 -2.44
CA GLY A 164 -0.01 -14.53 -2.60
C GLY A 164 1.32 -15.10 -2.08
N ALA A 165 2.01 -14.40 -1.16
CA ALA A 165 3.23 -14.89 -0.51
C ALA A 165 2.88 -15.80 0.69
N HIS A 166 2.43 -17.03 0.40
CA HIS A 166 1.86 -17.95 1.40
C HIS A 166 2.77 -18.25 2.59
N SER A 167 4.05 -18.54 2.34
CA SER A 167 5.02 -18.84 3.42
C SER A 167 5.21 -17.63 4.34
N LEU A 168 5.36 -16.43 3.78
CA LEU A 168 5.50 -15.19 4.54
C LEU A 168 4.21 -14.86 5.32
N GLN A 169 3.03 -15.05 4.70
CA GLN A 169 1.75 -14.87 5.37
C GLN A 169 1.59 -15.82 6.57
N HIS A 170 2.01 -17.09 6.41
CA HIS A 170 1.99 -18.08 7.48
C HIS A 170 2.91 -17.69 8.64
N ARG A 171 4.17 -17.33 8.35
CA ARG A 171 5.13 -16.87 9.39
C ARG A 171 4.64 -15.61 10.11
N SER A 172 4.07 -14.66 9.36
CA SER A 172 3.48 -13.44 9.93
C SER A 172 2.32 -13.76 10.87
N THR A 173 1.49 -14.77 10.54
CA THR A 173 0.37 -15.20 11.38
C THR A 173 0.86 -15.85 12.68
N LEU A 174 1.86 -16.73 12.61
CA LEU A 174 2.44 -17.34 13.82
C LEU A 174 3.09 -16.28 14.72
N LEU A 175 3.81 -15.33 14.14
CA LEU A 175 4.43 -14.23 14.87
C LEU A 175 3.39 -13.32 15.54
N GLU A 176 2.34 -12.93 14.80
CA GLU A 176 1.21 -12.16 15.33
C GLU A 176 0.53 -12.88 16.52
N GLN A 177 0.31 -14.19 16.41
CA GLN A 177 -0.29 -15.00 17.48
C GLN A 177 0.61 -15.06 18.72
N ALA A 178 1.92 -15.28 18.55
CA ALA A 178 2.86 -15.32 19.66
C ALA A 178 2.96 -13.97 20.39
N LEU A 179 2.94 -12.86 19.63
CA LEU A 179 2.90 -11.51 20.19
C LEU A 179 1.60 -11.24 20.96
N HIS A 180 0.46 -11.75 20.48
CA HIS A 180 -0.83 -11.59 21.16
C HIS A 180 -0.95 -12.45 22.43
N GLN A 181 -0.28 -13.60 22.48
CA GLN A 181 -0.35 -14.55 23.61
C GLN A 181 0.82 -14.40 24.59
N GLU A 182 1.67 -13.37 24.41
CA GLU A 182 2.87 -13.12 25.23
C GLU A 182 3.78 -14.36 25.39
N GLN A 183 3.87 -15.18 24.34
CA GLN A 183 4.66 -16.41 24.34
C GLN A 183 6.15 -16.12 24.05
N HIS A 184 6.85 -15.61 25.06
CA HIS A 184 8.25 -15.20 24.95
C HIS A 184 9.18 -16.34 24.52
N ASP A 185 8.95 -17.57 24.98
CA ASP A 185 9.85 -18.72 24.72
C ASP A 185 10.00 -19.09 23.24
N ARG A 186 9.02 -18.74 22.39
CA ARG A 186 9.02 -19.06 20.96
C ARG A 186 9.19 -17.83 20.07
N LEU A 187 9.14 -16.64 20.66
CA LEU A 187 9.11 -15.38 19.92
C LEU A 187 10.40 -15.17 19.11
N ASP A 188 11.55 -15.46 19.71
CA ASP A 188 12.85 -15.31 19.04
C ASP A 188 12.97 -16.18 17.78
N GLN A 189 12.58 -17.46 17.88
CA GLN A 189 12.59 -18.36 16.74
C GLN A 189 11.62 -17.92 15.65
N LEU A 190 10.41 -17.48 16.03
CA LEU A 190 9.42 -16.98 15.08
C LEU A 190 9.87 -15.70 14.38
N LEU A 191 10.59 -14.82 15.08
CA LEU A 191 11.19 -13.63 14.49
C LEU A 191 12.29 -13.97 13.48
N VAL A 192 13.14 -14.96 13.77
CA VAL A 192 14.16 -15.45 12.83
C VAL A 192 13.49 -16.05 11.59
N ASP A 193 12.54 -16.96 11.77
CA ASP A 193 11.82 -17.61 10.67
C ASP A 193 11.07 -16.57 9.80
N PHE A 194 10.48 -15.56 10.43
CA PHE A 194 9.81 -14.45 9.73
C PHE A 194 10.81 -13.61 8.93
N ALA A 195 11.94 -13.23 9.53
CA ALA A 195 12.98 -12.43 8.91
C ALA A 195 13.54 -13.12 7.67
N GLU A 196 13.87 -14.41 7.77
CA GLU A 196 14.35 -15.22 6.65
C GLU A 196 13.37 -15.24 5.48
N GLN A 197 12.08 -15.48 5.76
CA GLN A 197 11.06 -15.49 4.71
C GLN A 197 10.83 -14.12 4.09
N LEU A 198 10.84 -13.04 4.89
CA LEU A 198 10.71 -11.68 4.39
C LEU A 198 11.89 -11.32 3.48
N THR A 199 13.12 -11.65 3.89
CA THR A 199 14.32 -11.44 3.08
C THR A 199 14.26 -12.24 1.77
N ALA A 200 13.88 -13.52 1.83
CA ALA A 200 13.76 -14.37 0.63
C ALA A 200 12.73 -13.82 -0.37
N VAL A 201 11.57 -13.35 0.10
CA VAL A 201 10.54 -12.71 -0.72
C VAL A 201 11.05 -11.40 -1.32
N CYS A 202 11.69 -10.55 -0.52
CA CYS A 202 12.27 -9.29 -1.01
C CYS A 202 13.31 -9.52 -2.11
N ILE A 203 14.23 -10.47 -1.91
CA ILE A 203 15.24 -10.84 -2.92
C ILE A 203 14.57 -11.36 -4.19
N SER A 204 13.55 -12.20 -4.06
CA SER A 204 12.83 -12.75 -5.21
C SER A 204 12.11 -11.66 -6.00
N ILE A 205 11.47 -10.70 -5.32
CA ILE A 205 10.84 -9.54 -5.95
C ILE A 205 11.88 -8.66 -6.65
N GLN A 206 13.01 -8.38 -6.00
CA GLN A 206 14.11 -7.61 -6.58
C GLN A 206 14.79 -8.32 -7.75
N GLY A 207 14.79 -9.65 -7.78
CA GLY A 207 15.30 -10.41 -8.93
C GLY A 207 14.33 -10.42 -10.12
N ALA A 208 13.02 -10.49 -9.84
CA ALA A 208 11.97 -10.53 -10.86
C ALA A 208 11.66 -9.14 -11.44
N PHE A 209 11.75 -8.12 -10.61
CA PHE A 209 11.85 -6.74 -11.00
C PHE A 209 13.19 -6.29 -10.47
N PRO A 210 14.28 -6.49 -11.24
CA PRO A 210 15.45 -5.68 -11.03
C PRO A 210 14.90 -4.29 -10.80
N LEU A 211 15.24 -3.68 -9.67
CA LEU A 211 15.50 -2.26 -9.72
C LEU A 211 16.52 -2.18 -10.85
N THR A 212 16.04 -2.00 -12.08
CA THR A 212 16.76 -1.23 -13.05
C THR A 212 17.18 -0.03 -12.23
N ALA A 213 18.40 -0.06 -11.71
CA ALA A 213 19.47 0.56 -12.46
C ALA A 213 18.80 1.46 -13.51
N GLU A 214 18.48 2.68 -13.09
CA GLU A 214 18.32 3.85 -13.94
C GLU A 214 19.62 4.02 -14.76
N THR A 215 20.04 2.98 -15.48
CA THR A 215 21.34 2.74 -16.11
C THR A 215 21.16 1.58 -17.09
N ALA A 216 20.30 1.80 -18.09
CA ALA A 216 20.33 1.14 -19.42
C ALA A 216 19.25 1.67 -20.38
N ALA A 217 18.53 2.74 -20.03
CA ALA A 217 17.69 3.51 -20.95
C ALA A 217 17.95 5.04 -20.89
N ASP A 218 18.93 5.49 -20.10
CA ASP A 218 19.44 6.86 -20.09
C ASP A 218 20.70 6.98 -20.93
N SER A 219 20.54 6.90 -22.25
CA SER A 219 21.54 7.51 -23.15
C SER A 219 20.97 8.59 -24.05
N GLU A 220 19.77 9.11 -23.76
CA GLU A 220 19.17 10.21 -24.54
C GLU A 220 18.32 11.19 -23.71
N LEU A 221 18.36 11.19 -22.37
CA LEU A 221 17.76 12.33 -21.65
C LEU A 221 18.58 13.59 -21.97
N PRO A 222 17.95 14.66 -22.45
CA PRO A 222 18.67 15.91 -22.67
C PRO A 222 19.24 16.39 -21.33
N THR A 223 20.50 16.80 -21.34
CA THR A 223 21.09 17.51 -20.20
C THR A 223 20.34 18.84 -20.06
N GLY A 224 19.70 19.06 -18.91
CA GLY A 224 18.98 20.29 -18.66
C GLY A 224 19.92 21.46 -18.35
N ASP A 225 19.47 22.69 -18.60
CA ASP A 225 20.20 23.91 -18.25
C ASP A 225 20.01 24.27 -16.76
N GLU A 226 21.08 24.67 -16.08
CA GLU A 226 21.02 25.07 -14.66
C GLU A 226 20.02 26.21 -14.42
N ASN A 227 19.82 27.11 -15.39
CA ASN A 227 18.78 28.14 -15.31
C ASN A 227 17.37 27.57 -15.39
N GLU A 228 17.17 26.53 -16.20
CA GLU A 228 15.89 25.81 -16.33
C GLU A 228 15.60 25.05 -15.03
N LEU A 229 16.61 24.40 -14.43
CA LEU A 229 16.48 23.80 -13.10
C LEU A 229 16.10 24.83 -12.05
N LEU A 230 16.78 25.97 -12.03
CA LEU A 230 16.50 27.05 -11.08
C LEU A 230 15.06 27.59 -11.24
N ALA A 231 14.57 27.73 -12.47
CA ALA A 231 13.19 28.12 -12.74
C ALA A 231 12.18 27.08 -12.20
N LEU A 232 12.40 25.79 -12.49
CA LEU A 232 11.54 24.70 -12.01
C LEU A 232 11.54 24.59 -10.47
N LEU A 233 12.69 24.78 -9.82
CA LEU A 233 12.79 24.77 -8.35
C LEU A 233 12.11 26.01 -7.73
N ARG A 234 12.16 27.17 -8.38
CA ARG A 234 11.40 28.37 -7.96
C ARG A 234 9.90 28.16 -8.10
N GLU A 235 9.43 27.48 -9.14
CA GLU A 235 8.03 27.07 -9.28
C GLU A 235 7.60 26.02 -8.24
N LEU A 236 8.50 25.13 -7.86
CA LEU A 236 8.27 24.11 -6.82
C LEU A 236 8.14 24.73 -5.41
N THR A 237 8.85 25.84 -5.15
CA THR A 237 8.90 26.54 -3.85
C THR A 237 7.53 26.83 -3.24
N PRO A 238 6.59 27.54 -3.91
CA PRO A 238 5.26 27.79 -3.36
C PRO A 238 4.45 26.51 -3.15
N CYS A 239 4.69 25.45 -3.94
CA CYS A 239 4.01 24.17 -3.78
C CYS A 239 4.45 23.44 -2.51
N ILE A 240 5.76 23.47 -2.20
CA ILE A 240 6.31 22.88 -0.97
C ILE A 240 5.90 23.70 0.26
N GLN A 241 6.01 25.03 0.20
CA GLN A 241 5.62 25.92 1.31
C GLN A 241 4.14 25.81 1.66
N LYS A 242 3.26 25.76 0.64
CA LYS A 242 1.81 25.61 0.81
C LYS A 242 1.36 24.15 0.95
N ARG A 243 2.30 23.19 1.02
CA ARG A 243 2.06 21.74 1.16
C ARG A 243 1.06 21.19 0.15
N LYS A 244 1.25 21.52 -1.12
CA LYS A 244 0.40 21.09 -2.23
C LYS A 244 1.02 19.86 -2.93
N PRO A 245 0.62 18.61 -2.58
CA PRO A 245 1.28 17.40 -3.08
C PRO A 245 1.14 17.18 -4.58
N LYS A 246 -0.07 17.37 -5.12
CA LYS A 246 -0.33 17.11 -6.54
C LYS A 246 0.46 18.06 -7.45
N PRO A 247 0.42 19.40 -7.26
CA PRO A 247 1.26 20.32 -8.02
C PRO A 247 2.76 20.08 -7.84
N ALA A 248 3.21 19.73 -6.63
CA ALA A 248 4.63 19.43 -6.39
C ALA A 248 5.10 18.19 -7.16
N ALA A 249 4.28 17.13 -7.20
CA ALA A 249 4.58 15.92 -7.95
C ALA A 249 4.60 16.14 -9.48
N GLU A 250 3.72 17.01 -9.99
CA GLU A 250 3.70 17.40 -11.42
C GLU A 250 5.01 18.11 -11.81
N ILE A 251 5.48 19.07 -11.00
CA ILE A 251 6.74 19.76 -11.24
C ILE A 251 7.95 18.81 -11.13
N MET A 252 7.98 17.93 -10.11
CA MET A 252 9.04 16.91 -10.00
C MET A 252 9.07 15.96 -11.19
N THR A 253 7.92 15.66 -11.79
CA THR A 253 7.85 14.86 -13.02
C THR A 253 8.49 15.59 -14.19
N GLY A 254 8.29 16.92 -14.29
CA GLY A 254 8.95 17.77 -15.28
C GLY A 254 10.47 17.81 -15.12
N ILE A 255 10.96 17.99 -13.89
CA ILE A 255 12.41 17.98 -13.60
C ILE A 255 13.05 16.66 -14.04
N LYS A 256 12.36 15.53 -13.88
CA LYS A 256 12.86 14.19 -14.27
C LYS A 256 12.89 13.93 -15.78
N GLN A 257 12.44 14.87 -16.61
CA GLN A 257 12.58 14.75 -18.07
C GLN A 257 13.98 15.11 -18.57
N TYR A 258 14.87 15.54 -17.67
CA TYR A 258 16.23 15.97 -17.97
C TYR A 258 17.23 15.28 -17.04
N TYR A 259 18.47 15.17 -17.53
CA TYR A 259 19.60 14.73 -16.71
C TYR A 259 20.31 15.94 -16.08
N TRP A 260 20.59 15.86 -14.77
CA TRP A 260 21.17 16.94 -13.96
C TRP A 260 22.48 16.49 -13.28
N PRO A 261 23.62 16.50 -14.00
CA PRO A 261 24.86 15.88 -13.54
C PRO A 261 25.32 16.34 -12.15
N SER A 262 25.13 17.63 -11.85
CA SER A 262 25.58 18.27 -10.60
C SER A 262 24.62 18.06 -9.41
N HIS A 263 23.39 17.60 -9.65
CA HIS A 263 22.30 17.65 -8.65
C HIS A 263 21.45 16.38 -8.55
N ASP A 264 21.75 15.35 -9.33
CA ASP A 264 20.98 14.10 -9.42
C ASP A 264 20.56 13.54 -8.05
N GLN A 265 21.53 13.25 -7.17
CA GLN A 265 21.27 12.71 -5.83
C GLN A 265 20.28 13.56 -5.01
N ARG A 266 20.46 14.89 -5.00
CA ARG A 266 19.61 15.80 -4.23
C ARG A 266 18.20 15.88 -4.82
N LEU A 267 18.06 15.80 -6.14
CA LEU A 267 16.76 15.76 -6.82
C LEU A 267 16.03 14.44 -6.56
N THR A 268 16.74 13.31 -6.48
CA THR A 268 16.16 12.02 -6.06
C THR A 268 15.65 12.07 -4.62
N GLU A 269 16.42 12.66 -3.71
CA GLU A 269 16.01 12.84 -2.31
C GLU A 269 14.80 13.78 -2.19
N LEU A 270 14.78 14.88 -2.95
CA LEU A 270 13.66 15.80 -3.02
C LEU A 270 12.37 15.11 -3.53
N ASP A 271 12.45 14.33 -4.61
CA ASP A 271 11.30 13.58 -5.15
C ASP A 271 10.74 12.59 -4.12
N ARG A 272 11.64 11.89 -3.41
CA ARG A 272 11.27 10.95 -2.35
C ARG A 272 10.50 11.66 -1.23
N ALA A 273 11.02 12.79 -0.76
CA ALA A 273 10.37 13.58 0.30
C ALA A 273 8.99 14.11 -0.14
N VAL A 274 8.85 14.55 -1.40
CA VAL A 274 7.56 14.99 -1.97
C VAL A 274 6.55 13.83 -2.02
N LYS A 275 6.96 12.66 -2.52
CA LYS A 275 6.09 11.46 -2.59
C LYS A 275 5.64 10.96 -1.23
N LYS A 276 6.49 11.09 -0.21
CA LYS A 276 6.18 10.73 1.18
C LYS A 276 5.45 11.84 1.97
N TYR A 277 5.05 12.93 1.31
CA TYR A 277 4.41 14.10 1.94
C TYR A 277 5.26 14.76 3.04
N GLN A 278 6.58 14.56 3.03
CA GLN A 278 7.54 15.10 3.98
C GLN A 278 7.96 16.54 3.59
N PHE A 279 6.99 17.46 3.53
CA PHE A 279 7.22 18.82 3.01
C PHE A 279 8.25 19.65 3.80
N LYS A 280 8.48 19.34 5.08
CA LYS A 280 9.51 20.02 5.88
C LYS A 280 10.92 19.64 5.42
N GLU A 281 11.13 18.35 5.16
CA GLU A 281 12.39 17.80 4.66
C GLU A 281 12.60 18.22 3.20
N ALA A 282 11.56 18.10 2.37
CA ALA A 282 11.59 18.59 0.98
C ALA A 282 11.95 20.09 0.92
N GLY A 283 11.43 20.90 1.84
CA GLY A 283 11.76 22.34 1.92
C GLY A 283 13.22 22.61 2.23
N ALA A 284 13.84 21.81 3.11
CA ALA A 284 15.26 21.95 3.44
C ALA A 284 16.17 21.59 2.25
N ILE A 285 15.85 20.47 1.56
CA ILE A 285 16.59 20.04 0.37
C ILE A 285 16.43 21.07 -0.76
N LEU A 286 15.21 21.56 -0.99
CA LEU A 286 14.91 22.57 -1.99
C LEU A 286 15.69 23.87 -1.74
N LEU A 287 15.72 24.36 -0.50
CA LEU A 287 16.46 25.57 -0.16
C LEU A 287 17.96 25.41 -0.42
N SER A 288 18.52 24.25 -0.06
CA SER A 288 19.93 23.94 -0.32
C SER A 288 20.26 23.89 -1.81
N LEU A 289 19.36 23.37 -2.64
CA LEU A 289 19.51 23.36 -4.10
C LEU A 289 19.46 24.77 -4.70
N LEU A 290 18.51 25.60 -4.25
CA LEU A 290 18.40 27.00 -4.70
C LEU A 290 19.65 27.81 -4.37
N GLN A 291 20.20 27.66 -3.16
CA GLN A 291 21.43 28.36 -2.75
C GLN A 291 22.62 28.00 -3.65
N VAL A 292 22.83 26.72 -3.93
CA VAL A 292 23.94 26.28 -4.79
C VAL A 292 23.81 26.82 -6.22
N LEU A 293 22.59 26.82 -6.77
CA LEU A 293 22.35 27.30 -8.13
C LEU A 293 22.44 28.82 -8.24
N ASP A 294 22.00 29.57 -7.23
CA ASP A 294 22.15 31.04 -7.19
C ASP A 294 23.63 31.44 -7.07
N GLU A 295 24.44 30.74 -6.27
CA GLU A 295 25.89 31.00 -6.11
C GLU A 295 26.71 30.71 -7.38
N GLN A 296 26.29 29.72 -8.19
CA GLN A 296 26.94 29.36 -9.45
C GLN A 296 26.56 30.29 -10.61
N GLY A 297 25.38 30.92 -10.54
CA GLY A 297 24.92 31.91 -11.52
C GLY A 297 25.63 33.27 -11.41
N GLU A 298 26.17 33.64 -10.25
CA GLU A 298 26.90 34.90 -10.06
C GLU A 298 28.39 34.84 -10.49
N GLN A 299 28.91 33.65 -10.81
CA GLN A 299 30.31 33.44 -11.21
C GLN A 299 30.54 33.27 -12.73
N LYS A 300 29.47 33.30 -13.54
CA LYS A 300 29.52 33.27 -15.03
C LYS A 300 29.22 34.64 -15.63
#